data_AF-A0AAE8M7A2-F1
#
_entry.id   AF-A0AAE8M7A2-F1
#
_cell.length_a   1.000
_cell.length_b   1.000
_cell.length_c   1.000
_cell.angle_alpha   90.00
_cell.angle_beta   90.00
_cell.angle_gamma   90.00
#
_symmetry.space_group_name_H-M   'P 1'
#
loop_
_entity.id
_entity.type
_entity.pdbx_description
1 polymer ?
#
loop_
_entity_poly.entity_id
_entity_poly.type
_entity_poly.pdbx_seq_one_letter_code
_entity_poly.pdbx_strand_id
1 'polypeptide(L)'
;MAGPATWGGRKLVAEIETGNVSVEVLGKSVVGVVELAKKTGLFDDYVVRPERSIEDPDRLGLITAIVAGSIVLLKNDNNTLLLTTNASVAVISHLSTDPSIGGDGSAKLLAQHIISPRCGLESRWIKCRCAPGVPVFGVLRHAEEGSVTEVQLRWFNSSVVGDNLAHEQTITQPEYMIKEAWPSYLNRQYCTSMSFNLTPTSSSDHTFSVITTGKADVFINGNNVFHRPQEPGLLPEMISVSERTYQILRRTGSRGN
;
A
#
# COMPACT_ATOMS: atom_id res chain seq x y z
N MET A 1 11.61 13.91 -10.68
CA MET A 1 11.01 13.81 -9.33
C MET A 1 11.29 12.42 -8.78
N ALA A 2 11.31 12.18 -7.47
CA ALA A 2 11.21 13.12 -6.34
C ALA A 2 12.56 13.84 -6.07
N GLY A 3 12.55 14.82 -5.17
CA GLY A 3 13.76 15.50 -4.70
C GLY A 3 14.46 14.72 -3.58
N PRO A 4 15.74 15.00 -3.29
CA PRO A 4 16.61 15.97 -3.96
C PRO A 4 17.04 15.51 -5.37
N ALA A 5 17.28 16.48 -6.26
CA ALA A 5 17.56 16.20 -7.66
C ALA A 5 18.89 15.43 -7.86
N THR A 6 18.80 14.25 -8.48
CA THR A 6 20.00 13.47 -8.84
C THR A 6 20.65 13.95 -10.14
N TRP A 7 19.84 14.34 -11.13
CA TRP A 7 20.29 14.72 -12.48
C TRP A 7 20.14 16.21 -12.75
N GLY A 8 18.97 16.78 -12.49
CA GLY A 8 18.67 18.21 -12.68
C GLY A 8 19.26 19.16 -11.62
N GLY A 9 20.34 18.74 -10.95
CA GLY A 9 21.07 19.55 -9.97
C GLY A 9 22.47 19.87 -10.47
N ARG A 10 23.49 19.68 -9.62
CA ARG A 10 24.90 19.99 -9.94
C ARG A 10 25.42 19.29 -11.21
N LYS A 11 24.93 18.08 -11.51
CA LYS A 11 25.33 17.36 -12.73
C LYS A 11 24.93 18.11 -14.00
N LEU A 12 23.67 18.57 -14.08
CA LEU A 12 23.20 19.35 -15.22
C LEU A 12 23.97 20.67 -15.35
N VAL A 13 24.28 21.34 -14.23
CA VAL A 13 25.08 22.58 -14.24
C VAL A 13 26.45 22.34 -14.86
N ALA A 14 27.15 21.27 -14.48
CA ALA A 14 28.46 20.92 -15.03
C ALA A 14 28.41 20.63 -16.55
N GLU A 15 27.35 19.97 -17.04
CA GLU A 15 27.18 19.71 -18.48
C GLU A 15 26.90 21.00 -19.28
N ILE A 16 26.27 22.00 -18.66
CA ILE A 16 26.06 23.32 -19.27
C ILE A 16 27.39 24.09 -19.32
N GLU A 17 28.15 24.09 -18.23
CA GLU A 17 29.45 24.77 -18.14
C GLU A 17 30.48 24.20 -19.12
N THR A 18 30.40 22.89 -19.41
CA THR A 18 31.25 22.20 -20.40
C THR A 18 30.72 22.33 -21.84
N GLY A 19 29.54 22.93 -22.05
CA GLY A 19 28.94 23.15 -23.37
C GLY A 19 28.25 21.91 -23.97
N ASN A 20 28.17 20.80 -23.24
CA ASN A 20 27.47 19.59 -23.68
C ASN A 20 25.95 19.77 -23.71
N VAL A 21 25.42 20.68 -22.89
CA VAL A 21 24.01 21.06 -22.86
C VAL A 21 23.90 22.58 -23.04
N SER A 22 23.08 23.01 -23.99
CA SER A 22 22.88 24.45 -24.22
C SER A 22 21.95 25.07 -23.17
N VAL A 23 22.18 26.34 -22.84
CA VAL A 23 21.38 27.07 -21.84
C VAL A 23 19.92 27.22 -22.30
N GLU A 24 19.68 27.28 -23.60
CA GLU A 24 18.34 27.39 -24.18
C GLU A 24 17.47 26.17 -23.86
N VAL A 25 18.07 24.97 -23.74
CA VAL A 25 17.35 23.75 -23.33
C VAL A 25 16.83 23.89 -21.90
N LEU A 26 17.66 24.38 -20.99
CA LEU A 26 17.25 24.68 -19.61
C LEU A 26 16.15 25.74 -19.58
N GLY A 27 16.31 26.82 -20.37
CA GLY A 27 15.33 27.90 -20.47
C GLY A 27 13.93 27.40 -20.83
N LYS A 28 13.80 26.50 -21.81
CA LYS A 28 12.51 25.91 -22.20
C LYS A 28 11.85 25.14 -21.06
N SER A 29 12.63 24.34 -20.32
CA SER A 29 12.10 23.59 -19.16
C SER A 29 11.66 24.53 -18.04
N VAL A 30 12.43 25.59 -17.77
CA VAL A 30 12.10 26.59 -16.74
C VAL A 30 10.81 27.33 -17.11
N VAL A 31 10.63 27.73 -18.37
CA VAL A 31 9.39 28.38 -18.83
C VAL A 31 8.17 27.51 -18.54
N GLY A 32 8.22 26.21 -18.85
CA GLY A 32 7.10 25.30 -18.56
C GLY A 32 6.75 25.21 -17.07
N VAL A 33 7.76 25.18 -16.20
CA VAL A 33 7.56 25.15 -14.74
C VAL A 33 6.98 26.48 -14.23
N VAL A 34 7.50 27.62 -14.69
CA VAL A 34 7.02 28.94 -14.31
C VAL A 34 5.59 29.18 -14.82
N GLU A 35 5.27 28.74 -16.03
CA GLU A 35 3.90 28.82 -16.57
C GLU A 35 2.93 27.95 -15.77
N LEU A 36 3.33 26.74 -15.37
CA LEU A 36 2.52 25.89 -14.52
C LEU A 36 2.27 26.58 -13.16
N ALA A 37 3.34 27.07 -12.52
CA ALA A 37 3.23 27.82 -11.26
C ALA A 37 2.28 29.02 -11.37
N LYS A 38 2.34 29.75 -12.50
CA LYS A 38 1.41 30.85 -12.78
C LYS A 38 -0.03 30.37 -12.95
N LYS A 39 -0.26 29.30 -13.72
CA LYS A 39 -1.60 28.74 -13.96
C LYS A 39 -2.25 28.19 -12.69
N THR A 40 -1.46 27.66 -11.76
CA THR A 40 -1.95 27.15 -10.48
C THR A 40 -2.06 28.24 -9.40
N GLY A 41 -1.79 29.51 -9.74
CA GLY A 41 -1.86 30.62 -8.78
C GLY A 41 -0.76 30.58 -7.70
N LEU A 42 0.32 29.84 -7.91
CA LEU A 42 1.39 29.66 -6.91
C LEU A 42 2.08 30.99 -6.56
N PHE A 43 2.11 31.94 -7.49
CA PHE A 43 2.65 33.29 -7.24
C PHE A 43 1.70 34.17 -6.40
N ASP A 44 0.42 33.83 -6.33
CA ASP A 44 -0.60 34.57 -5.58
C ASP A 44 -0.80 33.98 -4.17
N ASP A 45 -0.84 32.65 -4.04
CA ASP A 45 -0.85 31.92 -2.76
C ASP A 45 0.20 30.79 -2.78
N TYR A 46 1.29 30.98 -2.02
CA TYR A 46 2.38 30.01 -1.89
C TYR A 46 2.21 29.06 -0.68
N VAL A 47 1.13 29.23 0.10
CA VAL A 47 0.93 28.46 1.33
C VAL A 47 0.45 27.06 0.99
N VAL A 48 1.31 26.07 1.22
CA VAL A 48 0.93 24.65 1.16
C VAL A 48 0.04 24.34 2.36
N ARG A 49 -1.22 23.98 2.08
CA ARG A 49 -2.19 23.58 3.10
C ARG A 49 -2.17 22.07 3.27
N PRO A 50 -2.40 21.55 4.49
CA PRO A 50 -2.52 20.11 4.70
C PRO A 50 -3.73 19.57 3.94
N GLU A 51 -3.59 18.34 3.46
CA GLU A 51 -4.68 17.58 2.86
C GLU A 51 -5.85 17.43 3.84
N ARG A 52 -7.08 17.50 3.33
CA ARG A 52 -8.31 17.37 4.12
C ARG A 52 -9.28 16.40 3.46
N SER A 53 -9.84 15.52 4.28
CA SER A 53 -10.99 14.69 3.92
C SER A 53 -12.27 15.44 4.28
N ILE A 54 -12.88 16.12 3.31
CA ILE A 54 -14.14 16.86 3.47
C ILE A 54 -15.24 16.05 2.81
N GLU A 55 -16.31 15.70 3.53
CA GLU A 55 -17.47 15.05 2.92
C GLU A 55 -18.31 16.06 2.13
N ASP A 56 -18.73 15.63 0.95
CA ASP A 56 -19.56 16.43 0.05
C ASP A 56 -20.57 15.49 -0.64
N PRO A 57 -21.87 15.60 -0.32
CA PRO A 57 -22.88 14.71 -0.87
C PRO A 57 -23.04 14.83 -2.38
N ASP A 58 -22.84 16.02 -2.96
CA ASP A 58 -22.94 16.24 -4.40
C ASP A 58 -21.78 15.55 -5.12
N ARG A 59 -20.57 15.63 -4.54
CA ARG A 59 -19.39 14.91 -5.04
C ARG A 59 -19.58 13.39 -4.96
N LEU A 60 -20.13 12.88 -3.85
CA LEU A 60 -20.43 11.45 -3.70
C LEU A 60 -21.47 10.98 -4.72
N GLY A 61 -22.50 11.80 -4.98
CA GLY A 61 -23.50 11.54 -6.02
C GLY A 61 -22.88 11.47 -7.41
N LEU A 62 -22.00 12.42 -7.75
CA LEU A 62 -21.28 12.44 -9.03
C LEU A 62 -20.37 11.22 -9.21
N ILE A 63 -19.58 10.86 -8.19
CA ILE A 63 -18.72 9.67 -8.21
C ILE A 63 -19.57 8.41 -8.44
N THR A 64 -20.69 8.28 -7.72
CA THR A 64 -21.61 7.15 -7.86
C THR A 64 -22.16 7.05 -9.28
N ALA A 65 -22.56 8.17 -9.88
CA ALA A 65 -23.07 8.20 -11.25
C ALA A 65 -22.00 7.82 -12.29
N ILE A 66 -20.77 8.34 -12.15
CA ILE A 66 -19.65 8.01 -13.04
C ILE A 66 -19.30 6.51 -12.95
N VAL A 67 -19.22 5.97 -11.74
CA VAL A 67 -18.94 4.54 -11.52
C VAL A 67 -20.07 3.66 -12.04
N ALA A 68 -21.33 4.04 -11.83
CA ALA A 68 -22.46 3.30 -12.41
C ALA A 68 -22.40 3.29 -13.95
N GLY A 69 -21.98 4.39 -14.56
CA GLY A 69 -21.81 4.51 -16.02
C GLY A 69 -20.58 3.79 -16.59
N SER A 70 -19.61 3.41 -15.76
CA SER A 70 -18.39 2.71 -16.20
C SER A 70 -18.54 1.17 -16.20
N ILE A 71 -19.61 0.64 -15.61
CA ILE A 71 -19.89 -0.81 -15.59
C ILE A 71 -20.37 -1.27 -16.97
N VAL A 72 -19.67 -2.24 -17.55
CA VAL A 72 -20.02 -2.85 -18.84
C VAL A 72 -20.71 -4.18 -18.63
N LEU A 73 -21.95 -4.31 -19.13
CA LEU A 73 -22.66 -5.57 -19.14
C LEU A 73 -22.16 -6.47 -20.29
N LEU A 74 -21.45 -7.54 -19.95
CA LEU A 74 -20.89 -8.47 -20.94
C LEU A 74 -21.88 -9.55 -21.38
N LYS A 75 -22.72 -10.04 -20.47
CA LYS A 75 -23.63 -11.16 -20.72
C LYS A 75 -24.88 -11.10 -19.84
N ASN A 76 -26.05 -11.32 -20.42
CA ASN A 76 -27.32 -11.42 -19.70
C ASN A 76 -28.29 -12.38 -20.41
N ASP A 77 -28.13 -13.67 -20.16
CA ASP A 77 -29.04 -14.69 -20.71
C ASP A 77 -30.28 -14.81 -19.82
N ASN A 78 -31.42 -15.18 -20.41
CA ASN A 78 -32.68 -15.48 -19.71
C ASN A 78 -33.20 -14.36 -18.78
N ASN A 79 -32.84 -13.10 -19.05
CA ASN A 79 -33.18 -11.95 -18.20
C ASN A 79 -32.79 -12.17 -16.73
N THR A 80 -31.61 -12.75 -16.50
CA THR A 80 -31.10 -13.05 -15.15
C THR A 80 -30.84 -11.77 -14.33
N LEU A 81 -30.41 -10.70 -15.00
CA LEU A 81 -30.12 -9.40 -14.38
C LEU A 81 -31.35 -8.49 -14.34
N LEU A 82 -31.20 -7.35 -13.64
CA LEU A 82 -32.29 -6.49 -13.16
C LEU A 82 -33.10 -7.19 -12.07
N LEU A 83 -32.39 -7.55 -10.99
CA LEU A 83 -32.98 -8.20 -9.82
C LEU A 83 -34.17 -7.38 -9.29
N THR A 84 -35.26 -8.07 -8.97
CA THR A 84 -36.42 -7.45 -8.35
C THR A 84 -36.12 -7.03 -6.92
N THR A 85 -36.77 -5.98 -6.45
CA THR A 85 -36.81 -5.66 -5.02
C THR A 85 -37.34 -6.88 -4.26
N ASN A 86 -36.74 -7.21 -3.11
CA ASN A 86 -37.00 -8.43 -2.32
C ASN A 86 -36.47 -9.76 -2.88
N ALA A 87 -35.68 -9.76 -3.96
CA ALA A 87 -34.96 -10.96 -4.36
C ALA A 87 -34.08 -11.49 -3.21
N SER A 88 -33.93 -12.82 -3.13
CA SER A 88 -32.98 -13.46 -2.23
C SER A 88 -31.80 -13.97 -3.04
N VAL A 89 -30.59 -13.51 -2.72
CA VAL A 89 -29.38 -13.84 -3.47
C VAL A 89 -28.31 -14.40 -2.54
N ALA A 90 -27.58 -15.40 -3.04
CA ALA A 90 -26.33 -15.85 -2.44
C ALA A 90 -25.18 -15.12 -3.13
N VAL A 91 -24.41 -14.34 -2.38
CA VAL A 91 -23.23 -13.63 -2.88
C VAL A 91 -21.99 -14.39 -2.46
N ILE A 92 -21.29 -14.98 -3.43
CA ILE A 92 -20.14 -15.85 -3.18
C ILE A 92 -18.87 -15.14 -3.62
N SER A 93 -18.21 -14.46 -2.68
CA SER A 93 -16.90 -13.84 -2.86
C SER A 93 -16.47 -13.17 -1.56
N HIS A 94 -15.19 -13.22 -1.23
CA HIS A 94 -14.62 -12.35 -0.21
C HIS A 94 -14.80 -10.85 -0.53
N LEU A 95 -14.82 -10.48 -1.81
CA LEU A 95 -15.03 -9.10 -2.24
C LEU A 95 -16.47 -8.62 -2.01
N SER A 96 -17.39 -9.51 -1.64
CA SER A 96 -18.77 -9.14 -1.32
C SER A 96 -18.87 -8.28 -0.06
N THR A 97 -17.97 -8.48 0.89
CA THR A 97 -17.90 -7.74 2.17
C THR A 97 -16.73 -6.78 2.21
N ASP A 98 -15.60 -7.15 1.61
CA ASP A 98 -14.38 -6.34 1.63
C ASP A 98 -13.86 -6.16 0.19
N PRO A 99 -14.41 -5.17 -0.55
CA PRO A 99 -14.16 -4.99 -1.97
C PRO A 99 -12.79 -4.36 -2.25
N SER A 100 -12.24 -4.68 -3.41
CA SER A 100 -11.08 -3.96 -3.96
C SER A 100 -11.57 -2.69 -4.66
N ILE A 101 -11.16 -1.52 -4.18
CA ILE A 101 -11.64 -0.21 -4.66
C ILE A 101 -10.73 0.46 -5.69
N GLY A 102 -9.58 -0.13 -6.01
CA GLY A 102 -8.64 0.44 -6.97
C GLY A 102 -7.37 -0.39 -7.14
N GLY A 103 -6.45 0.12 -7.96
CA GLY A 103 -5.11 -0.41 -8.07
C GLY A 103 -4.25 -0.06 -6.85
N ASP A 104 -3.16 -0.79 -6.67
CA ASP A 104 -2.15 -0.49 -5.65
C ASP A 104 -1.06 0.47 -6.19
N GLY A 105 -0.09 0.82 -5.34
CA GLY A 105 1.05 1.66 -5.72
C GLY A 105 0.70 3.15 -5.75
N SER A 106 1.17 3.86 -6.78
CA SER A 106 0.97 5.31 -6.91
C SER A 106 -0.47 5.72 -7.18
N ALA A 107 -1.33 4.77 -7.56
CA ALA A 107 -2.77 4.99 -7.77
C ALA A 107 -3.61 4.59 -6.54
N LYS A 108 -2.98 4.12 -5.45
CA LYS A 108 -3.70 3.75 -4.23
C LYS A 108 -4.33 5.00 -3.63
N LEU A 109 -5.64 4.93 -3.41
CA LEU A 109 -6.43 5.99 -2.79
C LEU A 109 -6.87 5.58 -1.38
N LEU A 110 -6.85 6.53 -0.46
CA LEU A 110 -7.51 6.40 0.84
C LEU A 110 -8.95 6.87 0.68
N ALA A 111 -9.88 5.94 0.53
CA ALA A 111 -11.29 6.27 0.35
C ALA A 111 -11.90 6.77 1.67
N GLN A 112 -12.71 7.82 1.58
CA GLN A 112 -13.52 8.30 2.71
C GLN A 112 -14.55 7.25 3.13
N HIS A 113 -15.14 6.56 2.14
CA HIS A 113 -16.17 5.54 2.30
C HIS A 113 -15.95 4.41 1.32
N ILE A 114 -16.22 3.18 1.75
CA ILE A 114 -16.20 1.99 0.91
C ILE A 114 -17.55 1.29 1.05
N ILE A 115 -18.29 1.20 -0.06
CA ILE A 115 -19.56 0.47 -0.11
C ILE A 115 -19.30 -0.91 -0.73
N SER A 116 -19.47 -1.95 0.07
CA SER A 116 -19.35 -3.33 -0.40
C SER A 116 -20.51 -3.72 -1.33
N PRO A 117 -20.34 -4.68 -2.26
CA PRO A 117 -21.42 -5.21 -3.07
C PRO A 117 -22.62 -5.70 -2.23
N ARG A 118 -22.36 -6.31 -1.07
CA ARG A 118 -23.40 -6.70 -0.11
C ARG A 118 -24.20 -5.47 0.35
N CYS A 119 -23.52 -4.45 0.86
CA CYS A 119 -24.17 -3.23 1.33
C CYS A 119 -24.96 -2.54 0.21
N GLY A 120 -24.40 -2.51 -1.01
CA GLY A 120 -25.08 -1.96 -2.20
C GLY A 120 -26.38 -2.69 -2.51
N LEU A 121 -26.38 -4.03 -2.50
CA LEU A 121 -27.59 -4.84 -2.73
C LEU A 121 -28.61 -4.68 -1.59
N GLU A 122 -28.17 -4.73 -0.34
CA GLU A 122 -29.03 -4.58 0.84
C GLU A 122 -29.71 -3.20 0.87
N SER A 123 -29.02 -2.14 0.43
CA SER A 123 -29.59 -0.78 0.29
C SER A 123 -30.76 -0.71 -0.70
N ARG A 124 -30.89 -1.72 -1.58
CA ARG A 124 -31.98 -1.87 -2.55
C ARG A 124 -33.00 -2.94 -2.13
N TRP A 125 -33.03 -3.30 -0.84
CA TRP A 125 -33.97 -4.28 -0.27
C TRP A 125 -33.80 -5.70 -0.82
N ILE A 126 -32.59 -6.04 -1.27
CA ILE A 126 -32.24 -7.39 -1.71
C ILE A 126 -31.67 -8.16 -0.52
N LYS A 127 -32.23 -9.34 -0.24
CA LYS A 127 -31.79 -10.20 0.87
C LYS A 127 -30.53 -10.94 0.46
N CYS A 128 -29.41 -10.65 1.11
CA CYS A 128 -28.12 -11.25 0.79
C CYS A 128 -27.71 -12.30 1.82
N ARG A 129 -27.29 -13.47 1.35
CA ARG A 129 -26.48 -14.43 2.13
C ARG A 129 -25.09 -14.45 1.54
N CYS A 130 -24.07 -14.17 2.35
CA CYS A 130 -22.70 -14.10 1.86
C CYS A 130 -21.91 -15.35 2.26
N ALA A 131 -21.09 -15.83 1.33
CA ALA A 131 -20.05 -16.82 1.60
C ALA A 131 -18.74 -16.35 0.95
N PRO A 132 -17.57 -16.60 1.58
CA PRO A 132 -16.29 -16.13 1.08
C PRO A 132 -15.91 -16.72 -0.30
N GLY A 133 -16.36 -17.94 -0.58
CA GLY A 133 -15.98 -18.65 -1.81
C GLY A 133 -14.48 -18.97 -1.81
N VAL A 134 -13.82 -18.75 -2.95
CA VAL A 134 -12.39 -19.00 -3.14
C VAL A 134 -11.61 -17.68 -2.89
N PRO A 135 -10.55 -17.68 -2.07
CA PRO A 135 -9.69 -16.52 -1.90
C PRO A 135 -8.99 -16.16 -3.21
N VAL A 136 -9.03 -14.87 -3.59
CA VAL A 136 -8.43 -14.34 -4.83
C VAL A 136 -7.36 -13.27 -4.58
N PHE A 137 -6.80 -13.24 -3.37
CA PHE A 137 -5.83 -12.21 -2.99
C PHE A 137 -4.44 -12.58 -3.50
N GLY A 138 -3.75 -11.65 -4.17
CA GLY A 138 -2.34 -11.81 -4.54
C GLY A 138 -1.40 -11.79 -3.33
N VAL A 139 -1.88 -11.29 -2.19
CA VAL A 139 -1.16 -11.19 -0.91
C VAL A 139 -2.14 -11.54 0.21
N LEU A 140 -1.68 -12.27 1.23
CA LEU A 140 -2.50 -12.50 2.42
C LEU A 140 -2.86 -11.17 3.09
N ARG A 141 -4.14 -11.02 3.43
CA ARG A 141 -4.64 -9.83 4.11
C ARG A 141 -4.12 -9.78 5.55
N HIS A 142 -4.19 -8.58 6.12
CA HIS A 142 -3.99 -8.42 7.55
C HIS A 142 -4.96 -9.29 8.35
N ALA A 143 -4.51 -9.68 9.54
CA ALA A 143 -5.36 -10.36 10.51
C ALA A 143 -6.58 -9.49 10.87
N GLU A 144 -7.65 -10.15 11.32
CA GLU A 144 -8.87 -9.47 11.74
C GLU A 144 -8.59 -8.44 12.84
N GLU A 145 -9.35 -7.34 12.82
CA GLU A 145 -9.23 -6.28 13.81
C GLU A 145 -9.37 -6.86 15.24
N GLY A 146 -8.47 -6.45 16.14
CA GLY A 146 -8.39 -6.98 17.50
C GLY A 146 -7.64 -8.30 17.66
N SER A 147 -7.27 -9.00 16.57
CA SER A 147 -6.42 -10.21 16.66
C SER A 147 -4.94 -9.87 16.87
N VAL A 148 -4.52 -8.68 16.47
CA VAL A 148 -3.13 -8.20 16.56
C VAL A 148 -3.07 -7.07 17.58
N THR A 149 -2.10 -7.16 18.51
CA THR A 149 -1.78 -6.03 19.38
C THR A 149 -1.12 -4.91 18.59
N GLU A 150 -1.03 -3.72 19.17
CA GLU A 150 -0.19 -2.67 18.62
C GLU A 150 1.22 -3.20 18.28
N VAL A 151 1.73 -2.78 17.12
CA VAL A 151 2.99 -3.26 16.56
C VAL A 151 4.10 -2.31 16.95
N GLN A 152 5.08 -2.83 17.67
CA GLN A 152 6.29 -2.10 18.02
C GLN A 152 7.25 -2.14 16.84
N LEU A 153 7.43 -1.01 16.17
CA LEU A 153 8.34 -0.84 15.04
C LEU A 153 9.60 -0.06 15.48
N ARG A 154 10.74 -0.72 15.38
CA ARG A 154 12.06 -0.15 15.67
C ARG A 154 12.89 -0.02 14.42
N TRP A 155 13.61 1.09 14.32
CA TRP A 155 14.48 1.46 13.23
C TRP A 155 15.92 1.56 13.72
N PHE A 156 16.85 0.99 12.98
CA PHE A 156 18.26 0.91 13.35
C PHE A 156 19.13 1.43 12.21
N ASN A 157 20.07 2.33 12.50
CA ASN A 157 21.07 2.82 11.54
C ASN A 157 22.27 1.87 11.46
N SER A 158 21.96 0.58 11.28
CA SER A 158 22.90 -0.53 11.18
C SER A 158 22.26 -1.63 10.33
N SER A 159 23.06 -2.62 9.92
CA SER A 159 22.56 -3.83 9.27
C SER A 159 22.15 -4.93 10.26
N VAL A 160 22.29 -4.66 11.57
CA VAL A 160 22.02 -5.58 12.68
C VAL A 160 20.94 -5.02 13.58
N VAL A 161 19.88 -5.80 13.80
CA VAL A 161 18.78 -5.43 14.69
C VAL A 161 19.29 -5.32 16.13
N GLY A 162 18.99 -4.20 16.78
CA GLY A 162 19.42 -3.90 18.15
C GLY A 162 20.67 -3.02 18.23
N ASP A 163 21.35 -2.78 17.11
CA ASP A 163 22.52 -1.91 17.04
C ASP A 163 22.15 -0.54 16.48
N ASN A 164 22.65 0.54 17.09
CA ASN A 164 22.40 1.93 16.67
C ASN A 164 20.90 2.25 16.46
N LEU A 165 20.09 2.14 17.53
CA LEU A 165 18.67 2.49 17.50
C LEU A 165 18.48 3.95 17.07
N ALA A 166 17.77 4.15 15.96
CA ALA A 166 17.53 5.44 15.35
C ALA A 166 16.16 6.01 15.73
N HIS A 167 15.13 5.15 15.76
CA HIS A 167 13.76 5.55 16.05
C HIS A 167 12.93 4.36 16.52
N GLU A 168 11.93 4.61 17.34
CA GLU A 168 10.95 3.62 17.81
C GLU A 168 9.57 4.26 17.73
N GLN A 169 8.60 3.49 17.23
CA GLN A 169 7.22 3.93 17.11
C GLN A 169 6.26 2.75 17.25
N THR A 170 5.05 3.07 17.67
CA THR A 170 3.93 2.13 17.69
C THR A 170 3.06 2.37 16.46
N ILE A 171 2.77 1.30 15.72
CA ILE A 171 1.86 1.33 14.56
C ILE A 171 0.71 0.34 14.76
N THR A 172 -0.40 0.55 14.07
CA THR A 172 -1.62 -0.26 14.24
C THR A 172 -1.63 -1.53 13.40
N GLN A 173 -0.90 -1.55 12.28
CA GLN A 173 -0.82 -2.69 11.38
C GLN A 173 0.63 -3.13 11.20
N PRO A 174 0.92 -4.43 11.01
CA PRO A 174 2.28 -4.94 10.79
C PRO A 174 2.78 -4.68 9.36
N GLU A 175 2.53 -3.47 8.85
CA GLU A 175 2.92 -3.00 7.52
C GLU A 175 3.51 -1.58 7.66
N TYR A 176 4.63 -1.33 6.98
CA TYR A 176 5.10 0.02 6.72
C TYR A 176 5.69 0.12 5.32
N MET A 177 5.70 1.33 4.77
CA MET A 177 6.39 1.62 3.51
C MET A 177 6.96 3.04 3.54
N ILE A 178 8.21 3.19 3.11
CA ILE A 178 8.82 4.51 2.87
C ILE A 178 8.46 4.90 1.43
N LYS A 179 7.49 5.81 1.27
CA LYS A 179 6.95 6.20 -0.05
C LYS A 179 7.46 7.56 -0.54
N GLU A 180 7.25 8.60 0.28
CA GLU A 180 7.37 9.99 -0.19
C GLU A 180 8.71 10.61 0.15
N ALA A 181 9.08 10.58 1.43
CA ALA A 181 10.28 11.20 1.94
C ALA A 181 11.10 10.17 2.73
N TRP A 182 12.40 10.19 2.50
CA TRP A 182 13.31 9.42 3.33
C TRP A 182 13.32 10.00 4.75
N PRO A 183 13.09 9.18 5.81
CA PRO A 183 13.07 9.69 7.17
C PRO A 183 14.43 10.31 7.54
N SER A 184 14.41 11.52 8.13
CA SER A 184 15.64 12.26 8.46
C SER A 184 16.52 11.56 9.49
N TYR A 185 15.95 10.68 10.31
CA TYR A 185 16.65 9.88 11.30
C TYR A 185 17.28 8.59 10.72
N LEU A 186 17.03 8.26 9.45
CA LEU A 186 17.54 7.04 8.82
C LEU A 186 18.72 7.31 7.88
N ASN A 187 19.76 6.50 8.01
CA ASN A 187 20.84 6.38 7.03
C ASN A 187 20.45 5.42 5.91
N ARG A 188 21.15 5.49 4.76
CA ARG A 188 20.96 4.53 3.65
C ARG A 188 21.14 3.07 4.09
N GLN A 189 22.07 2.84 5.01
CA GLN A 189 22.24 1.54 5.66
C GLN A 189 21.38 1.51 6.93
N TYR A 190 20.29 0.75 6.87
CA TYR A 190 19.37 0.59 7.98
C TYR A 190 18.78 -0.82 8.02
N CYS A 191 18.20 -1.17 9.17
CA CYS A 191 17.31 -2.31 9.31
C CYS A 191 16.17 -1.99 10.28
N THR A 192 15.15 -2.84 10.29
CA THR A 192 13.96 -2.67 11.13
C THR A 192 13.63 -3.95 11.88
N SER A 193 12.85 -3.79 12.95
CA SER A 193 12.25 -4.89 13.69
C SER A 193 10.81 -4.54 14.00
N MET A 194 9.89 -5.45 13.73
CA MET A 194 8.47 -5.35 14.12
C MET A 194 8.12 -6.44 15.13
N SER A 195 7.54 -6.07 16.25
CA SER A 195 7.13 -7.03 17.28
C SER A 195 5.69 -6.79 17.67
N PHE A 196 4.90 -7.86 17.68
CA PHE A 196 3.49 -7.84 18.07
C PHE A 196 3.04 -9.24 18.49
N ASN A 197 1.93 -9.29 19.23
CA ASN A 197 1.25 -10.54 19.53
C ASN A 197 0.08 -10.72 18.57
N LEU A 198 -0.04 -11.92 18.03
CA LEU A 198 -1.20 -12.36 17.26
C LEU A 198 -1.95 -13.43 18.04
N THR A 199 -3.24 -13.21 18.29
CA THR A 199 -4.12 -14.16 18.94
C THR A 199 -5.03 -14.80 17.88
N PRO A 200 -4.89 -16.10 17.59
CA PRO A 200 -5.77 -16.77 16.63
C PRO A 200 -7.19 -16.89 17.19
N THR A 201 -8.19 -16.69 16.34
CA THR A 201 -9.61 -16.84 16.70
C THR A 201 -10.09 -18.29 16.60
N SER A 202 -9.30 -19.17 16.00
CA SER A 202 -9.62 -20.59 15.79
C SER A 202 -8.40 -21.48 16.00
N SER A 203 -8.64 -22.75 16.31
CA SER A 203 -7.59 -23.76 16.50
C SER A 203 -7.18 -24.50 15.21
N SER A 204 -7.57 -24.00 14.04
CA SER A 204 -7.20 -24.59 12.75
C SER A 204 -5.78 -24.21 12.32
N ASP A 205 -5.34 -24.76 11.20
CA ASP A 205 -4.12 -24.29 10.54
C ASP A 205 -4.25 -22.83 10.12
N HIS A 206 -3.16 -22.08 10.29
CA HIS A 206 -3.06 -20.65 9.94
C HIS A 206 -1.89 -20.43 8.98
N THR A 207 -2.10 -19.58 7.98
CA THR A 207 -1.07 -19.20 7.00
C THR A 207 -0.55 -17.81 7.32
N PHE A 208 0.77 -17.65 7.30
CA PHE A 208 1.46 -16.38 7.48
C PHE A 208 2.17 -15.99 6.19
N SER A 209 2.25 -14.69 5.91
CA SER A 209 3.01 -14.15 4.79
C SER A 209 3.89 -13.01 5.28
N VAL A 210 5.10 -12.93 4.72
CA VAL A 210 6.05 -11.85 4.98
C VAL A 210 6.53 -11.31 3.65
N ILE A 211 6.32 -10.01 3.45
CA ILE A 211 6.69 -9.30 2.22
C ILE A 211 7.66 -8.20 2.60
N THR A 212 8.83 -8.22 2.00
CA THR A 212 9.89 -7.24 2.25
C THR A 212 10.64 -6.93 0.96
N THR A 213 11.29 -5.77 0.87
CA THR A 213 12.23 -5.46 -0.22
C THR A 213 13.67 -5.91 0.10
N GLY A 214 13.95 -6.12 1.39
CA GLY A 214 15.24 -6.60 1.91
C GLY A 214 15.20 -8.07 2.38
N LYS A 215 16.33 -8.58 2.86
CA LYS A 215 16.37 -9.81 3.67
C LYS A 215 15.46 -9.71 4.90
N ALA A 216 14.89 -10.83 5.34
CA ALA A 216 14.05 -10.87 6.53
C ALA A 216 14.21 -12.18 7.30
N ASP A 217 14.01 -12.11 8.61
CA ASP A 217 14.10 -13.22 9.53
C ASP A 217 12.82 -13.29 10.37
N VAL A 218 12.24 -14.48 10.51
CA VAL A 218 10.91 -14.76 11.02
C VAL A 218 11.00 -15.88 12.10
N PHE A 219 10.37 -15.71 13.27
CA PHE A 219 10.56 -16.27 14.61
C PHE A 219 9.26 -16.36 15.43
N ILE A 220 8.78 -17.54 15.74
CA ILE A 220 7.65 -17.68 16.67
C ILE A 220 8.15 -17.68 18.08
N ASN A 221 7.60 -16.85 18.98
CA ASN A 221 7.83 -17.02 20.41
C ASN A 221 9.34 -17.21 20.73
N GLY A 222 10.20 -16.52 19.98
CA GLY A 222 11.66 -16.63 20.05
C GLY A 222 12.37 -17.67 19.14
N ASN A 223 11.66 -18.52 18.41
CA ASN A 223 12.22 -19.57 17.55
C ASN A 223 12.24 -19.18 16.08
N ASN A 224 13.40 -19.09 15.41
CA ASN A 224 13.50 -18.84 13.96
C ASN A 224 12.77 -19.95 13.17
N VAL A 225 11.80 -19.58 12.34
CA VAL A 225 11.04 -20.51 11.50
C VAL A 225 11.11 -20.18 10.02
N PHE A 226 11.52 -18.95 9.64
CA PHE A 226 11.63 -18.60 8.23
C PHE A 226 12.71 -17.54 7.99
N HIS A 227 13.49 -17.74 6.93
CA HIS A 227 14.50 -16.81 6.47
C HIS A 227 14.22 -16.45 5.02
N ARG A 228 14.03 -15.17 4.74
CA ARG A 228 13.92 -14.64 3.38
C ARG A 228 15.27 -14.12 2.92
N PRO A 229 15.93 -14.77 1.94
CA PRO A 229 17.14 -14.24 1.34
C PRO A 229 16.84 -12.98 0.51
N GLN A 230 17.86 -12.18 0.24
CA GLN A 230 17.73 -11.09 -0.72
C GLN A 230 17.62 -11.68 -2.13
N GLU A 231 16.51 -11.43 -2.82
CA GLU A 231 16.40 -11.77 -4.23
C GLU A 231 17.32 -10.87 -5.06
N PRO A 232 18.06 -11.42 -6.05
CA PRO A 232 19.02 -10.67 -6.86
C PRO A 232 18.36 -9.72 -7.88
N GLY A 233 17.03 -9.80 -8.06
CA GLY A 233 16.25 -8.90 -8.90
C GLY A 233 14.83 -8.74 -8.34
N LEU A 234 14.16 -7.65 -8.72
CA LEU A 234 12.72 -7.49 -8.46
C LEU A 234 11.96 -8.47 -9.37
N LEU A 235 11.51 -9.60 -8.82
CA LEU A 235 10.58 -10.48 -9.52
C LEU A 235 9.17 -9.87 -9.43
N PRO A 236 8.43 -9.72 -10.55
CA PRO A 236 7.04 -9.24 -10.54
C PRO A 236 6.04 -10.20 -9.87
N GLU A 237 6.51 -11.34 -9.36
CA GLU A 237 5.69 -12.43 -8.86
C GLU A 237 5.84 -12.55 -7.35
N MET A 238 4.85 -12.04 -6.61
CA MET A 238 4.67 -12.45 -5.21
C MET A 238 4.10 -13.87 -5.22
N ILE A 239 4.99 -14.86 -5.11
CA ILE A 239 4.61 -16.25 -4.90
C ILE A 239 4.16 -16.37 -3.44
N SER A 240 2.87 -16.61 -3.23
CA SER A 240 2.37 -17.16 -1.97
C SER A 240 2.81 -18.62 -1.89
N VAL A 241 3.86 -18.88 -1.12
CA VAL A 241 4.26 -20.25 -0.79
C VAL A 241 3.22 -20.79 0.20
N SER A 242 2.28 -21.61 -0.27
CA SER A 242 1.41 -22.39 0.62
C SER A 242 2.20 -23.61 1.10
N GLU A 243 3.05 -23.44 2.10
CA GLU A 243 3.59 -24.60 2.81
C GLU A 243 3.73 -24.28 4.30
N ARG A 244 2.93 -25.03 5.06
CA ARG A 244 3.06 -25.38 6.48
C ARG A 244 3.92 -24.44 7.33
N THR A 245 3.18 -23.56 7.99
CA THR A 245 3.32 -23.26 9.41
C THR A 245 4.52 -22.40 9.87
N TYR A 246 4.17 -21.33 10.59
CA TYR A 246 4.88 -20.68 11.73
C TYR A 246 5.51 -19.22 11.55
N GLN A 247 5.29 -18.31 12.57
CA GLN A 247 5.55 -16.84 12.94
C GLN A 247 7.02 -16.24 13.12
N ILE A 248 7.22 -14.94 13.55
CA ILE A 248 8.28 -13.87 13.22
C ILE A 248 9.38 -13.29 14.27
N LEU A 249 10.68 -13.10 13.84
CA LEU A 249 11.92 -12.31 14.24
C LEU A 249 13.21 -12.69 15.08
N ARG A 250 14.42 -12.59 14.39
CA ARG A 250 15.83 -12.25 14.83
C ARG A 250 17.09 -13.12 14.42
N ARG A 251 17.94 -12.77 13.42
CA ARG A 251 19.36 -13.29 13.36
C ARG A 251 20.47 -12.24 13.55
N THR A 252 21.52 -12.72 14.24
CA THR A 252 22.86 -12.18 14.53
C THR A 252 23.86 -12.27 13.36
N GLY A 253 24.64 -11.18 13.16
CA GLY A 253 26.10 -11.15 12.98
C GLY A 253 26.79 -11.66 11.69
N SER A 254 27.50 -10.72 11.02
CA SER A 254 28.85 -10.74 10.37
C SER A 254 29.29 -11.96 9.52
N ARG A 255 30.00 -11.91 8.40
CA ARG A 255 31.13 -11.16 7.78
C ARG A 255 31.04 -11.50 6.26
N GLY A 256 31.72 -10.90 5.29
CA GLY A 256 32.86 -10.02 5.20
C GLY A 256 33.38 -10.08 3.75
N ASN A 257 34.32 -9.16 3.46
CA ASN A 257 34.88 -8.74 2.17
C ASN A 257 33.94 -7.99 1.24
#